data_AF-A0A0J1LXC3-F1
#
_entry.id   AF-A0A0J1LXC3-F1
#
_cell.length_a   1.000
_cell.length_b   1.000
_cell.length_c   1.000
_cell.angle_alpha   90.00
_cell.angle_beta   90.00
_cell.angle_gamma   90.00
#
_symmetry.space_group_name_H-M   'P 1'
#
loop_
_entity.id
_entity.type
_entity.pdbx_description
1 polymer ?
#
loop_
_entity_poly.entity_id
_entity_poly.type
_entity_poly.pdbx_seq_one_letter_code
_entity_poly.pdbx_strand_id
1 'polypeptide(L)'
;MSQPYDAFENLRKHNAVLHESVALHSGIQLAAWSNKRDTITQYCDHHTLSLYVADGYESYHKTAGGWKNGGGPDRFCLMPKESESSWDIRDALSFVHLYCTDAHLREVGEKVWDKSPYSFTLDEHTFGSDPGITAVYRQFLLGNDWQQPANHLTLSAASSLLLTHLIQHYSNVQWRAPAVTGGLAPVTLRNVLTYIEAHLAYPITLSDLAGEAALSDFHFARMFRQSMNMAPHQYVMQRRMTLAQQLVCYSSRSLSDIAMACGFSSASHFSNRFKQVTGKTPSQLRAAR
;
A
#
# COMPACT_ATOMS: atom_id res chain seq x y z
N MET A 1 -3.63 16.05 12.23
CA MET A 1 -3.34 16.02 10.78
C MET A 1 -1.86 15.71 10.64
N SER A 2 -1.49 14.60 10.00
CA SER A 2 -0.08 14.31 9.70
C SER A 2 0.48 15.46 8.86
N GLN A 3 1.71 15.91 9.13
CA GLN A 3 2.37 16.85 8.23
C GLN A 3 2.46 16.23 6.83
N PRO A 4 2.15 16.99 5.77
CA PRO A 4 2.30 16.52 4.41
C PRO A 4 3.79 16.39 4.07
N TYR A 5 4.12 15.40 3.25
CA TYR A 5 5.48 15.12 2.80
C TYR A 5 5.99 16.22 1.86
N ASP A 6 7.23 16.71 2.05
CA ASP A 6 7.77 17.83 1.25
C ASP A 6 7.79 17.53 -0.25
N ALA A 7 8.04 16.28 -0.63
CA ALA A 7 8.04 15.84 -2.03
C ALA A 7 6.66 15.76 -2.63
N PHE A 8 5.67 15.41 -1.83
CA PHE A 8 4.27 15.49 -2.24
C PHE A 8 3.89 16.95 -2.52
N GLU A 9 4.20 17.88 -1.61
CA GLU A 9 3.85 19.29 -1.78
C GLU A 9 4.66 20.00 -2.86
N ASN A 10 5.93 19.64 -3.06
CA ASN A 10 6.76 20.20 -4.10
C ASN A 10 6.26 19.85 -5.51
N LEU A 11 5.82 18.60 -5.72
CA LEU A 11 5.21 18.17 -6.98
C LEU A 11 3.95 18.99 -7.30
N ARG A 12 3.10 19.26 -6.29
CA ARG A 12 1.88 20.08 -6.48
C ARG A 12 2.12 21.52 -6.89
N LYS A 13 3.33 22.04 -6.60
CA LYS A 13 3.74 23.40 -6.97
C LYS A 13 4.35 23.48 -8.38
N HIS A 14 4.61 22.33 -9.01
CA HIS A 14 5.16 22.22 -10.36
C HIS A 14 4.09 21.69 -11.34
N ASN A 15 4.49 21.21 -12.51
CA ASN A 15 3.57 20.75 -13.56
C ASN A 15 2.98 19.35 -13.29
N ALA A 16 3.35 18.72 -12.18
CA ALA A 16 2.81 17.42 -11.80
C ALA A 16 1.33 17.52 -11.39
N VAL A 17 0.53 16.63 -11.96
CA VAL A 17 -0.90 16.49 -11.68
C VAL A 17 -1.12 15.30 -10.77
N LEU A 18 -1.73 15.55 -9.61
CA LEU A 18 -2.17 14.50 -8.69
C LEU A 18 -3.48 13.88 -9.20
N HIS A 19 -3.52 12.57 -9.37
CA HIS A 19 -4.72 11.82 -9.76
C HIS A 19 -5.45 11.23 -8.56
N GLU A 20 -4.69 10.63 -7.64
CA GLU A 20 -5.23 9.97 -6.46
C GLU A 20 -4.20 9.94 -5.34
N SER A 21 -4.65 10.01 -4.08
CA SER A 21 -3.79 9.78 -2.93
C SER A 21 -4.55 9.15 -1.77
N VAL A 22 -3.87 8.34 -0.97
CA VAL A 22 -4.42 7.79 0.28
C VAL A 22 -3.36 7.85 1.38
N ALA A 23 -3.76 8.34 2.55
CA ALA A 23 -2.99 8.23 3.77
C ALA A 23 -3.42 6.97 4.53
N LEU A 24 -2.47 6.10 4.84
CA LEU A 24 -2.68 4.89 5.62
C LEU A 24 -2.31 5.18 7.08
N HIS A 25 -3.05 4.61 8.04
CA HIS A 25 -2.86 4.86 9.47
C HIS A 25 -1.46 4.49 10.01
N SER A 26 -0.65 3.78 9.21
CA SER A 26 0.75 3.47 9.50
C SER A 26 1.71 4.65 9.28
N GLY A 27 1.23 5.84 8.90
CA GLY A 27 2.09 6.95 8.51
C GLY A 27 2.66 6.81 7.10
N ILE A 28 2.09 5.92 6.27
CA ILE A 28 2.44 5.78 4.86
C ILE A 28 1.46 6.60 4.03
N GLN A 29 1.94 7.25 2.97
CA GLN A 29 1.07 7.86 1.97
C GLN A 29 1.39 7.30 0.59
N LEU A 30 0.35 6.96 -0.17
CA LEU A 30 0.45 6.63 -1.59
C LEU A 30 -0.09 7.80 -2.41
N ALA A 31 0.55 8.11 -3.53
CA ALA A 31 0.06 9.12 -4.47
C ALA A 31 0.37 8.74 -5.92
N ALA A 32 -0.64 8.82 -6.78
CA ALA A 32 -0.56 8.60 -8.21
C ALA A 32 -0.50 9.95 -8.95
N TRP A 33 0.50 10.09 -9.82
CA TRP A 33 0.84 11.34 -10.47
C TRP A 33 1.00 11.15 -11.97
N SER A 34 0.80 12.25 -12.72
CA SER A 34 1.40 12.41 -14.04
C SER A 34 2.19 13.71 -14.11
N ASN A 35 3.28 13.74 -14.87
CA ASN A 35 4.03 14.95 -15.15
C ASN A 35 4.37 15.02 -16.64
N LYS A 36 4.62 16.22 -17.15
CA LYS A 36 5.00 16.48 -18.54
C LYS A 36 5.65 17.85 -18.68
N ARG A 37 6.78 17.92 -19.39
CA ARG A 37 7.51 19.17 -19.71
C ARG A 37 7.77 19.98 -18.43
N ASP A 38 8.55 19.40 -17.54
CA ASP A 38 8.80 19.95 -16.21
C ASP A 38 10.27 19.80 -15.84
N THR A 39 10.77 20.71 -15.03
CA THR A 39 12.10 20.61 -14.43
C THR A 39 11.96 20.88 -12.95
N ILE A 40 12.18 19.84 -12.15
CA ILE A 40 11.92 19.87 -10.71
C ILE A 40 13.15 19.44 -9.93
N THR A 41 13.50 20.20 -8.91
CA THR A 41 14.46 19.79 -7.89
C THR A 41 13.69 19.39 -6.64
N GLN A 42 13.97 18.20 -6.15
CA GLN A 42 13.31 17.56 -5.04
C GLN A 42 14.28 17.42 -3.88
N TYR A 43 13.93 18.01 -2.74
CA TYR A 43 14.53 17.71 -1.44
C TYR A 43 13.55 16.86 -0.63
N CYS A 44 14.04 15.82 0.03
CA CYS A 44 13.21 14.87 0.75
C CYS A 44 13.55 14.86 2.25
N ASP A 45 12.62 15.24 3.13
CA ASP A 45 12.74 15.08 4.59
C ASP A 45 12.28 13.67 5.07
N HIS A 46 11.91 12.81 4.13
CA HIS A 46 11.33 11.47 4.29
C HIS A 46 11.85 10.54 3.18
N HIS A 47 11.47 9.26 3.21
CA HIS A 47 11.83 8.30 2.17
C HIS A 47 10.73 8.23 1.11
N THR A 48 11.11 8.27 -0.17
CA THR A 48 10.18 8.12 -1.30
C THR A 48 10.61 6.95 -2.19
N LEU A 49 9.70 6.01 -2.40
CA LEU A 49 9.80 5.02 -3.46
C LEU A 49 8.86 5.42 -4.62
N SER A 50 9.42 5.63 -5.80
CA SER A 50 8.70 5.97 -7.02
C SER A 50 8.73 4.82 -8.00
N LEU A 51 7.59 4.47 -8.60
CA LEU A 51 7.50 3.53 -9.72
C LEU A 51 6.86 4.19 -10.93
N TYR A 52 7.49 4.06 -12.08
CA TYR A 52 7.00 4.51 -13.37
C TYR A 52 5.94 3.53 -13.87
N VAL A 53 4.72 4.01 -14.08
CA VAL A 53 3.55 3.19 -14.45
C VAL A 53 3.38 3.12 -15.96
N ALA A 54 3.46 4.27 -16.63
CA ALA A 54 3.30 4.44 -18.06
C ALA A 54 4.13 5.66 -18.54
N ASP A 55 4.53 5.63 -19.81
CA ASP A 55 5.41 6.62 -20.43
C ASP A 55 6.73 6.81 -19.63
N GLY A 56 7.28 8.02 -19.61
CA GLY A 56 8.50 8.34 -18.84
C GLY A 56 9.81 8.01 -19.53
N TYR A 57 9.79 7.69 -20.84
CA TYR A 57 10.99 7.43 -21.63
C TYR A 57 11.92 8.65 -21.75
N GLU A 58 11.37 9.85 -21.57
CA GLU A 58 12.09 11.12 -21.65
C GLU A 58 12.27 11.76 -20.27
N SER A 59 12.59 10.93 -19.26
CA SER A 59 12.89 11.36 -17.89
C SER A 59 14.41 11.34 -17.64
N TYR A 60 14.96 12.50 -17.30
CA TYR A 60 16.39 12.68 -17.10
C TYR A 60 16.68 13.07 -15.65
N HIS A 61 17.60 12.36 -15.01
CA HIS A 61 18.11 12.71 -13.68
C HIS A 61 19.43 13.47 -13.79
N LYS A 62 19.59 14.55 -13.04
CA LYS A 62 20.83 15.33 -12.99
C LYS A 62 21.89 14.59 -12.20
N THR A 63 23.05 14.37 -12.81
CA THR A 63 24.23 13.75 -12.18
C THR A 63 25.44 14.67 -12.29
N ALA A 64 26.56 14.32 -11.64
CA ALA A 64 27.82 15.03 -11.81
C ALA A 64 28.30 15.09 -13.28
N GLY A 65 27.94 14.09 -14.09
CA GLY A 65 28.24 14.02 -15.52
C GLY A 65 27.20 14.68 -16.42
N GLY A 66 26.22 15.41 -15.86
CA GLY A 66 25.11 16.00 -16.59
C GLY A 66 23.82 15.18 -16.51
N TRP A 67 22.89 15.45 -17.42
CA TRP A 67 21.58 14.79 -17.47
C TRP A 67 21.68 13.35 -17.98
N LYS A 68 21.23 12.40 -17.17
CA LYS A 68 21.22 10.98 -17.50
C LYS A 68 19.79 10.47 -17.65
N ASN A 69 19.47 9.88 -18.80
CA ASN A 69 18.21 9.16 -19.01
C ASN A 69 18.31 7.72 -18.50
N GLY A 70 17.19 7.20 -18.00
CA GLY A 70 16.94 5.78 -17.77
C GLY A 70 15.46 5.47 -17.53
N GLY A 71 14.57 6.42 -17.84
CA GLY A 71 13.15 6.33 -17.51
C GLY A 71 12.38 5.37 -18.42
N GLY A 72 11.20 4.98 -17.94
CA GLY A 72 10.26 4.12 -18.66
C GLY A 72 9.44 3.27 -17.71
N PRO A 73 8.39 2.58 -18.19
CA PRO A 73 7.54 1.75 -17.35
C PRO A 73 8.35 0.70 -16.57
N ASP A 74 7.93 0.42 -15.34
CA ASP A 74 8.57 -0.53 -14.39
C ASP A 74 9.95 -0.13 -13.87
N ARG A 75 10.44 1.05 -14.26
CA ARG A 75 11.60 1.65 -13.61
C ARG A 75 11.17 2.24 -12.28
N PHE A 76 11.98 2.01 -11.25
CA PHE A 76 11.75 2.60 -9.94
C PHE A 76 12.90 3.54 -9.57
N CYS A 77 12.59 4.51 -8.71
CA CYS A 77 13.58 5.35 -8.05
C CYS A 77 13.34 5.31 -6.54
N LEU A 78 14.41 5.13 -5.78
CA LEU A 78 14.40 5.21 -4.33
C LEU A 78 15.18 6.45 -3.92
N MET A 79 14.50 7.38 -3.25
CA MET A 79 15.04 8.65 -2.77
C MET A 79 14.95 8.63 -1.24
N PRO A 80 16.04 8.31 -0.53
CA PRO A 80 16.07 8.32 0.93
C PRO A 80 15.85 9.72 1.51
N LYS A 81 15.52 9.80 2.80
CA LYS A 81 15.57 11.06 3.56
C LYS A 81 16.93 11.74 3.37
N GLU A 82 16.90 13.08 3.29
CA GLU A 82 18.03 13.98 3.03
C GLU A 82 18.61 13.88 1.62
N SER A 83 17.98 13.13 0.71
CA SER A 83 18.35 13.17 -0.71
C SER A 83 17.89 14.47 -1.37
N GLU A 84 18.73 14.97 -2.27
CA GLU A 84 18.40 16.02 -3.23
C GLU A 84 18.56 15.46 -4.63
N SER A 85 17.50 15.51 -5.44
CA SER A 85 17.52 15.03 -6.83
C SER A 85 16.89 16.06 -7.76
N SER A 86 17.47 16.25 -8.94
CA SER A 86 16.91 17.16 -9.96
C SER A 86 16.53 16.38 -11.20
N TRP A 87 15.35 16.67 -11.73
CA TRP A 87 14.71 15.92 -12.80
C TRP A 87 14.30 16.85 -13.94
N ASP A 88 14.57 16.44 -15.16
CA ASP A 88 14.13 17.08 -16.41
C ASP A 88 13.22 16.08 -17.14
N ILE A 89 11.91 16.36 -17.12
CA ILE A 89 10.85 15.52 -17.68
C ILE A 89 10.40 16.15 -18.99
N ARG A 90 10.83 15.62 -20.13
CA ARG A 90 10.62 16.29 -21.43
C ARG A 90 9.35 15.87 -22.15
N ASP A 91 8.82 14.69 -21.83
CA ASP A 91 7.52 14.21 -22.32
C ASP A 91 6.67 13.62 -21.19
N ALA A 92 5.54 12.98 -21.53
CA ALA A 92 4.62 12.41 -20.58
C ALA A 92 5.31 11.37 -19.65
N LEU A 93 4.91 11.40 -18.40
CA LEU A 93 5.34 10.48 -17.35
C LEU A 93 4.14 10.21 -16.43
N SER A 94 3.81 8.95 -16.19
CA SER A 94 2.85 8.55 -15.15
C SER A 94 3.55 7.67 -14.11
N PHE A 95 3.36 7.96 -12.83
CA PHE A 95 4.13 7.34 -11.76
C PHE A 95 3.36 7.30 -10.44
N VAL A 96 3.74 6.37 -9.56
CA VAL A 96 3.20 6.28 -8.19
C VAL A 96 4.32 6.44 -7.19
N HIS A 97 4.10 7.27 -6.18
CA HIS A 97 4.95 7.40 -5.01
C HIS A 97 4.35 6.69 -3.81
N LEU A 98 5.21 5.98 -3.08
CA LEU A 98 5.04 5.60 -1.69
C LEU A 98 5.97 6.48 -0.85
N TYR A 99 5.38 7.23 0.07
CA TYR A 99 6.08 8.05 1.04
C TYR A 99 6.01 7.41 2.43
N CYS A 100 7.14 7.38 3.13
CA CYS A 100 7.18 7.01 4.54
C CYS A 100 8.17 7.87 5.32
N THR A 101 7.82 8.20 6.56
CA THR A 101 8.74 8.90 7.46
C THR A 101 9.93 8.00 7.82
N ASP A 102 11.07 8.60 8.15
CA ASP A 102 12.21 7.84 8.67
C ASP A 102 11.80 7.08 9.93
N ALA A 103 11.11 7.74 10.88
CA ALA A 103 10.63 7.11 12.12
C ALA A 103 9.82 5.82 11.86
N HIS A 104 8.94 5.82 10.86
CA HIS A 104 8.18 4.62 10.53
C HIS A 104 9.06 3.51 9.93
N LEU A 105 9.97 3.85 9.00
CA LEU A 105 10.89 2.87 8.43
C LEU A 105 11.79 2.23 9.50
N ARG A 106 12.22 3.03 10.47
CA ARG A 106 13.01 2.61 11.64
C ARG A 106 12.24 1.63 12.52
N GLU A 107 10.98 1.95 12.80
CA GLU A 107 10.06 1.09 13.55
C GLU A 107 9.84 -0.26 12.85
N VAL A 108 9.71 -0.27 11.52
CA VAL A 108 9.64 -1.51 10.73
C VAL A 108 10.92 -2.32 10.91
N GLY A 109 12.09 -1.69 10.79
CA GLY A 109 13.39 -2.35 11.01
C GLY A 109 13.50 -3.02 12.38
N GLU A 110 13.13 -2.28 13.43
CA GLU A 110 13.13 -2.77 14.81
C GLU A 110 12.14 -3.93 15.02
N LYS A 111 10.87 -3.75 14.64
CA LYS A 111 9.82 -4.74 14.88
C LYS A 111 9.97 -6.02 14.05
N VAL A 112 10.59 -5.94 12.87
CA VAL A 112 10.76 -7.10 11.99
C VAL A 112 12.05 -7.84 12.29
N TRP A 113 13.17 -7.16 12.54
CA TRP A 113 14.47 -7.83 12.72
C TRP A 113 14.99 -7.86 14.16
N ASP A 114 14.31 -7.21 15.10
CA ASP A 114 14.78 -7.03 16.49
C ASP A 114 16.20 -6.42 16.51
N LYS A 115 16.38 -5.39 15.68
CA LYS A 115 17.63 -4.66 15.50
C LYS A 115 17.45 -3.21 15.87
N SER A 116 18.55 -2.56 16.27
CA SER A 116 18.52 -1.15 16.62
C SER A 116 18.00 -0.32 15.44
N PRO A 117 17.02 0.57 15.64
CA PRO A 117 16.46 1.39 14.57
C PRO A 117 17.53 2.24 13.86
N TYR A 118 18.57 2.69 14.56
CA TYR A 118 19.63 3.54 14.02
C TYR A 118 20.67 2.84 13.14
N SER A 119 20.56 1.52 12.94
CA SER A 119 21.66 0.71 12.41
C SER A 119 21.70 0.58 10.88
N PHE A 120 20.79 1.22 10.13
CA PHE A 120 20.76 1.14 8.67
C PHE A 120 20.51 2.48 7.97
N THR A 121 20.87 2.57 6.69
CA THR A 121 20.49 3.68 5.80
C THR A 121 20.05 3.08 4.47
N LEU A 122 19.03 3.67 3.84
CA LEU A 122 18.66 3.27 2.49
C LEU A 122 19.67 3.81 1.48
N ASP A 123 19.97 3.00 0.48
CA ASP A 123 20.83 3.39 -0.63
C ASP A 123 19.97 4.08 -1.71
N GLU A 124 20.43 5.22 -2.23
CA GLU A 124 19.73 5.89 -3.33
C GLU A 124 19.83 5.04 -4.60
N HIS A 125 18.69 4.89 -5.30
CA HIS A 125 18.65 4.19 -6.58
C HIS A 125 17.83 4.97 -7.61
N THR A 126 18.41 5.22 -8.77
CA THR A 126 17.75 5.90 -9.89
C THR A 126 17.56 4.92 -11.05
N PHE A 127 16.35 4.85 -11.60
CA PHE A 127 16.00 4.02 -12.77
C PHE A 127 16.29 2.52 -12.59
N GLY A 128 16.16 2.03 -11.35
CA GLY A 128 16.31 0.62 -11.01
C GLY A 128 15.20 -0.25 -11.62
N SER A 129 15.43 -1.57 -11.63
CA SER A 129 14.43 -2.56 -12.04
C SER A 129 14.40 -3.67 -11.00
N ASP A 130 13.25 -3.87 -10.39
CA ASP A 130 13.01 -4.92 -9.41
C ASP A 130 11.64 -5.58 -9.68
N PRO A 131 11.61 -6.86 -10.07
CA PRO A 131 10.36 -7.57 -10.34
C PRO A 131 9.44 -7.68 -9.12
N GLY A 132 9.99 -7.75 -7.90
CA GLY A 132 9.25 -7.81 -6.66
C GLY A 132 8.53 -6.50 -6.37
N ILE A 133 9.24 -5.37 -6.44
CA ILE A 133 8.62 -4.03 -6.31
C ILE A 133 7.53 -3.85 -7.38
N THR A 134 7.86 -4.16 -8.63
CA THR A 134 6.92 -4.05 -9.76
C THR A 134 5.65 -4.87 -9.55
N ALA A 135 5.80 -6.13 -9.11
CA ALA A 135 4.67 -7.01 -8.84
C ALA A 135 3.78 -6.43 -7.73
N VAL A 136 4.36 -5.89 -6.65
CA VAL A 136 3.56 -5.31 -5.56
C VAL A 136 2.74 -4.10 -6.05
N TYR A 137 3.35 -3.18 -6.79
CA TYR A 137 2.65 -2.03 -7.34
C TYR A 137 1.55 -2.45 -8.31
N ARG A 138 1.86 -3.28 -9.32
CA ARG A 138 0.90 -3.64 -10.37
C ARG A 138 -0.24 -4.50 -9.84
N GLN A 139 0.04 -5.46 -8.97
CA GLN A 139 -0.96 -6.41 -8.51
C GLN A 139 -1.78 -5.89 -7.32
N PHE A 140 -1.17 -5.14 -6.40
CA PHE A 140 -1.81 -4.79 -5.13
C PHE A 140 -2.10 -3.30 -4.97
N LEU A 141 -1.30 -2.40 -5.56
CA LEU A 141 -1.55 -0.96 -5.45
C LEU A 141 -2.44 -0.46 -6.60
N LEU A 142 -1.96 -0.55 -7.84
CA LEU A 142 -2.63 -0.01 -9.03
C LEU A 142 -3.96 -0.71 -9.37
N GLY A 143 -4.12 -1.98 -8.97
CA GLY A 143 -5.36 -2.75 -9.21
C GLY A 143 -6.49 -2.47 -8.22
N ASN A 144 -6.29 -1.58 -7.25
CA ASN A 144 -7.27 -1.24 -6.23
C ASN A 144 -7.61 0.25 -6.28
N ASP A 145 -8.87 0.57 -6.00
CA ASP A 145 -9.32 1.93 -5.76
C ASP A 145 -8.90 2.36 -4.35
N TRP A 146 -8.10 3.42 -4.24
CA TRP A 146 -7.49 3.84 -2.97
C TRP A 146 -8.45 4.64 -2.11
N GLN A 147 -9.50 5.22 -2.68
CA GLN A 147 -10.56 5.91 -1.93
C GLN A 147 -11.55 4.94 -1.29
N GLN A 148 -11.48 3.63 -1.59
CA GLN A 148 -12.37 2.64 -1.00
C GLN A 148 -11.84 2.14 0.34
N PRO A 149 -12.54 2.41 1.47
CA PRO A 149 -12.14 1.93 2.80
C PRO A 149 -11.95 0.41 2.85
N ALA A 150 -12.70 -0.31 2.02
CA ALA A 150 -12.61 -1.76 1.92
C ALA A 150 -11.22 -2.26 1.48
N ASN A 151 -10.45 -1.44 0.76
CA ASN A 151 -9.14 -1.80 0.21
C ASN A 151 -7.96 -1.42 1.13
N HIS A 152 -8.18 -0.66 2.21
CA HIS A 152 -7.10 -0.15 3.08
C HIS A 152 -6.21 -1.26 3.64
N LEU A 153 -6.77 -2.43 3.97
CA LEU A 153 -6.00 -3.57 4.47
C LEU A 153 -5.07 -4.13 3.40
N THR A 154 -5.52 -4.19 2.15
CA THR A 154 -4.68 -4.60 1.01
C THR A 154 -3.56 -3.59 0.77
N LEU A 155 -3.88 -2.29 0.77
CA LEU A 155 -2.90 -1.22 0.51
C LEU A 155 -1.84 -1.12 1.61
N SER A 156 -2.24 -1.21 2.88
CA SER A 156 -1.31 -1.25 4.01
C SER A 156 -0.45 -2.51 4.03
N ALA A 157 -1.02 -3.68 3.71
CA ALA A 157 -0.24 -4.91 3.59
C ALA A 157 0.79 -4.85 2.45
N ALA A 158 0.41 -4.33 1.28
CA ALA A 158 1.32 -4.13 0.15
C ALA A 158 2.44 -3.12 0.47
N SER A 159 2.09 -2.04 1.16
CA SER A 159 3.07 -1.02 1.59
C SER A 159 4.08 -1.60 2.59
N SER A 160 3.60 -2.39 3.56
CA SER A 160 4.47 -3.08 4.53
C SER A 160 5.43 -4.08 3.87
N LEU A 161 4.96 -4.80 2.83
CA LEU A 161 5.80 -5.67 2.02
C LEU A 161 6.90 -4.88 1.28
N LEU A 162 6.57 -3.72 0.71
CA LEU A 162 7.56 -2.85 0.06
C LEU A 162 8.60 -2.35 1.06
N LEU A 163 8.19 -1.82 2.22
CA LEU A 163 9.14 -1.33 3.22
C LEU A 163 10.08 -2.42 3.73
N THR A 164 9.54 -3.62 3.97
CA THR A 164 10.36 -4.79 4.34
C THR A 164 11.37 -5.10 3.24
N HIS A 165 10.94 -5.15 1.98
CA HIS A 165 11.79 -5.43 0.81
C HIS A 165 12.90 -4.38 0.64
N LEU A 166 12.59 -3.09 0.84
CA LEU A 166 13.56 -2.00 0.77
C LEU A 166 14.66 -2.15 1.82
N ILE A 167 14.31 -2.46 3.07
CA ILE A 167 15.29 -2.66 4.14
C ILE A 167 16.21 -3.85 3.81
N GLN A 168 15.69 -4.92 3.20
CA GLN A 168 16.48 -6.11 2.90
C GLN A 168 17.45 -5.97 1.72
N HIS A 169 17.06 -5.21 0.70
CA HIS A 169 17.72 -5.22 -0.60
C HIS A 169 18.33 -3.87 -1.00
N TYR A 170 17.88 -2.78 -0.38
CA TYR A 170 18.22 -1.40 -0.74
C TYR A 170 18.67 -0.60 0.47
N SER A 171 19.34 -1.27 1.40
CA SER A 171 19.98 -0.64 2.53
C SER A 171 21.42 -1.14 2.70
N ASN A 172 22.21 -0.41 3.46
CA ASN A 172 23.58 -0.77 3.80
C ASN A 172 23.69 -2.00 4.74
N VAL A 173 22.58 -2.64 5.11
CA VAL A 173 22.55 -3.84 5.94
C VAL A 173 22.10 -5.07 5.16
N GLN A 174 22.64 -6.24 5.49
CA GLN A 174 22.26 -7.52 4.90
C GLN A 174 21.42 -8.35 5.87
N TRP A 175 20.26 -7.82 6.27
CA TRP A 175 19.38 -8.50 7.22
C TRP A 175 18.53 -9.55 6.55
N ARG A 176 18.75 -10.81 6.94
CA ARG A 176 17.87 -11.92 6.53
C ARG A 176 16.53 -11.78 7.26
N ALA A 177 15.43 -11.86 6.52
CA ALA A 177 14.10 -11.91 7.13
C ALA A 177 14.04 -13.07 8.13
N PRO A 178 13.46 -12.86 9.32
CA PRO A 178 13.32 -13.93 10.28
C PRO A 178 12.44 -15.05 9.70
N ALA A 179 12.84 -16.29 9.98
CA ALA A 179 11.99 -17.43 9.69
C ALA A 179 10.84 -17.45 10.70
N VAL A 180 9.62 -17.26 10.21
CA VAL A 180 8.42 -17.41 11.03
C VAL A 180 8.02 -18.88 11.04
N THR A 181 8.22 -19.52 12.19
CA THR A 181 7.83 -20.91 12.45
C THR A 181 6.58 -20.92 13.32
N GLY A 182 5.44 -21.30 12.75
CA GLY A 182 4.18 -21.43 13.47
C GLY A 182 3.20 -20.28 13.19
N GLY A 183 1.93 -20.57 13.48
CA GLY A 183 0.84 -19.61 13.39
C GLY A 183 0.61 -18.84 14.68
N LEU A 184 -0.41 -17.99 14.66
CA LEU A 184 -0.90 -17.29 15.85
C LEU A 184 -1.37 -18.29 16.93
N ALA A 185 -1.10 -17.97 18.19
CA ALA A 185 -1.64 -18.72 19.32
C ALA A 185 -3.19 -18.72 19.28
N PRO A 186 -3.88 -19.80 19.68
CA PRO A 186 -5.33 -19.90 19.53
C PRO A 186 -6.14 -18.75 20.16
N VAL A 187 -5.70 -18.25 21.32
CA VAL A 187 -6.33 -17.10 21.99
C VAL A 187 -6.12 -15.81 21.18
N THR A 188 -4.89 -15.54 20.74
CA THR A 188 -4.57 -14.38 19.89
C THR A 188 -5.34 -14.42 18.59
N LEU A 189 -5.39 -15.57 17.91
CA LEU A 189 -6.18 -15.74 16.69
C LEU A 189 -7.65 -15.43 16.95
N ARG A 190 -8.25 -16.00 18.00
CA ARG A 190 -9.65 -15.72 18.35
C ARG A 190 -9.91 -14.23 18.59
N ASN A 191 -9.00 -13.54 19.27
CA ASN A 191 -9.12 -12.10 19.51
C ASN A 191 -9.08 -11.31 18.20
N VAL A 192 -8.10 -11.59 17.33
CA VAL A 192 -7.98 -10.96 16.00
C VAL A 192 -9.24 -11.23 15.16
N LEU A 193 -9.75 -12.45 15.14
CA LEU A 193 -10.97 -12.78 14.40
C LEU A 193 -12.20 -12.04 14.97
N THR A 194 -12.30 -11.95 16.30
CA THR A 194 -13.37 -11.19 16.97
C THR A 194 -13.30 -9.71 16.62
N TYR A 195 -12.10 -9.13 16.64
CA TYR A 195 -11.86 -7.77 16.20
C TYR A 195 -12.29 -7.56 14.76
N ILE A 196 -11.92 -8.46 13.84
CA ILE A 196 -12.30 -8.38 12.43
C ILE A 196 -13.82 -8.36 12.27
N GLU A 197 -14.54 -9.29 12.90
CA GLU A 197 -16.01 -9.37 12.79
C GLU A 197 -16.70 -8.11 13.33
N ALA A 198 -16.19 -7.53 14.41
CA ALA A 198 -16.73 -6.30 14.99
C ALA A 198 -16.48 -5.06 14.12
N HIS A 199 -15.45 -5.08 13.26
CA HIS A 199 -15.01 -3.91 12.50
C HIS A 199 -15.17 -4.04 10.97
N LEU A 200 -15.92 -5.03 10.46
CA LEU A 200 -16.10 -5.23 9.02
C LEU A 200 -16.64 -4.00 8.27
N ALA A 201 -17.41 -3.15 8.95
CA ALA A 201 -17.97 -1.90 8.41
C ALA A 201 -16.97 -0.74 8.32
N TYR A 202 -15.82 -0.84 8.99
CA TYR A 202 -14.82 0.22 9.06
C TYR A 202 -13.57 -0.14 8.23
N PRO A 203 -12.80 0.86 7.77
CA PRO A 203 -11.47 0.60 7.24
C PRO A 203 -10.60 -0.07 8.30
N ILE A 204 -9.97 -1.18 7.91
CA ILE A 204 -9.00 -1.94 8.71
C ILE A 204 -7.68 -1.87 7.96
N THR A 205 -6.58 -1.66 8.67
CA THR A 205 -5.21 -1.70 8.15
C THR A 205 -4.46 -2.92 8.70
N LEU A 206 -3.32 -3.26 8.08
CA LEU A 206 -2.50 -4.36 8.58
C LEU A 206 -1.96 -4.06 9.99
N SER A 207 -1.60 -2.81 10.25
CA SER A 207 -1.13 -2.33 11.54
C SER A 207 -2.18 -2.48 12.64
N ASP A 208 -3.48 -2.28 12.33
CA ASP A 208 -4.55 -2.48 13.31
C ASP A 208 -4.58 -3.94 13.79
N LEU A 209 -4.54 -4.89 12.83
CA LEU A 209 -4.59 -6.32 13.15
C LEU A 209 -3.30 -6.84 13.80
N ALA A 210 -2.15 -6.30 13.39
CA ALA A 210 -0.87 -6.63 13.99
C ALA A 210 -0.79 -6.12 15.45
N GLY A 211 -1.36 -4.95 15.72
CA GLY A 211 -1.51 -4.39 17.06
C GLY A 211 -2.33 -5.27 17.99
N GLU A 212 -3.46 -5.82 17.53
CA GLU A 212 -4.27 -6.80 18.28
C GLU A 212 -3.52 -8.08 18.64
N ALA A 213 -2.49 -8.42 17.85
CA ALA A 213 -1.63 -9.58 18.09
C ALA A 213 -0.33 -9.24 18.84
N ALA A 214 -0.06 -7.96 19.12
CA ALA A 214 1.23 -7.46 19.61
C ALA A 214 2.43 -7.92 18.76
N LEU A 215 2.25 -7.91 17.43
CA LEU A 215 3.25 -8.32 16.45
C LEU A 215 3.59 -7.17 15.49
N SER A 216 4.71 -7.31 14.78
CA SER A 216 4.95 -6.49 13.59
C SER A 216 4.01 -6.89 12.46
N ASP A 217 3.75 -5.97 11.52
CA ASP A 217 2.97 -6.24 10.31
C ASP A 217 3.47 -7.47 9.55
N PHE A 218 4.80 -7.61 9.41
CA PHE A 218 5.44 -8.76 8.75
C PHE A 218 5.15 -10.08 9.48
N HIS A 219 5.39 -10.11 10.79
CA HIS A 219 5.19 -11.30 11.61
C HIS A 219 3.71 -11.69 11.62
N PHE A 220 2.83 -10.71 11.85
CA PHE A 220 1.39 -10.91 11.85
C PHE A 220 0.89 -11.49 10.53
N ALA A 221 1.21 -10.87 9.39
CA ALA A 221 0.72 -11.33 8.08
C ALA A 221 1.13 -12.77 7.79
N ARG A 222 2.35 -13.16 8.18
CA ARG A 222 2.90 -14.50 7.95
C ARG A 222 2.31 -15.53 8.91
N MET A 223 2.21 -15.21 10.21
CA MET A 223 1.61 -16.09 11.22
C MET A 223 0.11 -16.28 10.98
N PHE A 224 -0.60 -15.21 10.61
CA PHE A 224 -2.01 -15.28 10.25
C PHE A 224 -2.23 -16.18 9.03
N ARG A 225 -1.40 -16.04 7.99
CA ARG A 225 -1.46 -16.91 6.81
C ARG A 225 -1.20 -18.37 7.14
N GLN A 226 -0.28 -18.67 8.05
CA GLN A 226 -0.08 -20.05 8.52
C GLN A 226 -1.28 -20.58 9.31
N SER A 227 -1.90 -19.76 10.16
CA SER A 227 -3.08 -20.17 10.93
C SER A 227 -4.34 -20.35 10.08
N MET A 228 -4.55 -19.48 9.09
CA MET A 228 -5.82 -19.39 8.33
C MET A 228 -5.72 -19.88 6.89
N ASN A 229 -4.54 -20.28 6.43
CA ASN A 229 -4.24 -20.63 5.03
C ASN A 229 -4.60 -19.55 4.00
N MET A 230 -4.70 -18.28 4.44
CA MET A 230 -5.00 -17.14 3.58
C MET A 230 -4.42 -15.84 4.16
N ALA A 231 -4.15 -14.86 3.31
CA ALA A 231 -3.63 -13.58 3.79
C ALA A 231 -4.72 -12.78 4.53
N PRO A 232 -4.37 -11.92 5.51
CA PRO A 232 -5.35 -11.13 6.28
C PRO A 232 -6.33 -10.34 5.41
N HIS A 233 -5.84 -9.66 4.36
CA HIS A 233 -6.69 -8.88 3.44
C HIS A 233 -7.72 -9.74 2.70
N GLN A 234 -7.35 -10.97 2.33
CA GLN A 234 -8.26 -11.91 1.67
C GLN A 234 -9.34 -12.39 2.64
N TYR A 235 -8.94 -12.72 3.88
CA TYR A 235 -9.87 -13.14 4.92
C TYR A 235 -10.92 -12.06 5.21
N VAL A 236 -10.50 -10.82 5.48
CA VAL A 236 -11.44 -9.72 5.77
C VAL A 236 -12.39 -9.47 4.60
N MET A 237 -11.88 -9.48 3.36
CA MET A 237 -12.74 -9.34 2.18
C MET A 237 -13.75 -10.50 2.06
N GLN A 238 -13.33 -11.74 2.31
CA GLN A 238 -14.21 -12.90 2.32
C GLN A 238 -15.31 -12.79 3.39
N ARG A 239 -14.96 -12.29 4.59
CA ARG A 239 -15.93 -12.05 5.68
C ARG A 239 -16.94 -10.96 5.32
N ARG A 240 -16.48 -9.85 4.73
CA ARG A 240 -17.37 -8.79 4.19
C ARG A 240 -18.32 -9.33 3.13
N MET A 241 -17.86 -10.19 2.23
CA MET A 241 -18.71 -10.79 1.20
C MET A 241 -19.71 -11.81 1.78
N THR A 242 -19.32 -12.56 2.80
CA THR A 242 -20.23 -13.46 3.53
C THR A 242 -21.34 -12.66 4.23
N LEU A 243 -20.99 -11.59 4.96
CA LEU A 243 -21.96 -10.68 5.59
C LEU A 243 -22.88 -10.04 4.55
N ALA A 244 -22.31 -9.59 3.44
CA ALA A 244 -23.07 -9.02 2.33
C ALA A 244 -24.11 -10.01 1.79
N GLN A 245 -23.73 -11.26 1.54
CA GLN A 245 -24.67 -12.29 1.09
C GLN A 245 -25.80 -12.48 2.09
N GLN A 246 -25.50 -12.57 3.40
CA GLN A 246 -26.52 -12.70 4.44
C GLN A 246 -27.48 -11.51 4.43
N LEU A 247 -26.97 -10.27 4.40
CA LEU A 247 -27.83 -9.08 4.36
C LEU A 247 -28.63 -9.00 3.04
N VAL A 248 -28.03 -9.41 1.94
CA VAL A 248 -28.67 -9.48 0.60
C VAL A 248 -29.65 -10.63 0.48
N CYS A 249 -29.66 -11.63 1.38
CA CYS A 249 -30.58 -12.77 1.39
C CYS A 249 -31.63 -12.73 2.51
N TYR A 250 -31.37 -12.03 3.61
CA TYR A 250 -32.22 -12.09 4.81
C TYR A 250 -32.62 -10.73 5.39
N SER A 251 -32.24 -9.61 4.76
CA SER A 251 -32.68 -8.27 5.18
C SER A 251 -33.40 -7.51 4.07
N SER A 252 -34.19 -6.50 4.46
CA SER A 252 -34.83 -5.51 3.58
C SER A 252 -33.97 -4.25 3.38
N ARG A 253 -32.74 -4.22 3.92
CA ARG A 253 -31.84 -3.06 3.84
C ARG A 253 -31.57 -2.66 2.38
N SER A 254 -31.41 -1.36 2.14
CA SER A 254 -31.00 -0.88 0.82
C SER A 254 -29.61 -1.41 0.46
N LEU A 255 -29.28 -1.50 -0.83
CA LEU A 255 -27.93 -1.93 -1.24
C LEU A 255 -26.85 -0.95 -0.77
N SER A 256 -27.21 0.33 -0.57
CA SER A 256 -26.30 1.33 -0.01
C SER A 256 -26.00 1.05 1.46
N ASP A 257 -27.02 0.74 2.27
CA ASP A 257 -26.82 0.41 3.69
C ASP A 257 -26.02 -0.88 3.86
N ILE A 258 -26.23 -1.85 2.97
CA ILE A 258 -25.45 -3.09 2.96
C ILE A 258 -24.00 -2.81 2.58
N ALA A 259 -23.76 -1.97 1.56
CA ALA A 259 -22.41 -1.57 1.17
C ALA A 259 -21.66 -0.94 2.37
N MET A 260 -22.29 0.01 3.05
CA MET A 260 -21.72 0.66 4.24
C MET A 260 -21.46 -0.35 5.37
N ALA A 261 -22.41 -1.24 5.66
CA ALA A 261 -22.25 -2.29 6.67
C ALA A 261 -21.12 -3.28 6.34
N CYS A 262 -20.73 -3.39 5.07
CA CYS A 262 -19.63 -4.23 4.61
C CYS A 262 -18.34 -3.44 4.35
N GLY A 263 -18.25 -2.17 4.77
CA GLY A 263 -17.05 -1.35 4.67
C GLY A 263 -16.78 -0.72 3.31
N PHE A 264 -17.78 -0.66 2.42
CA PHE A 264 -17.69 0.02 1.14
C PHE A 264 -18.27 1.43 1.24
N SER A 265 -17.65 2.40 0.57
CA SER A 265 -18.15 3.79 0.57
C SER A 265 -19.29 4.02 -0.43
N SER A 266 -19.58 3.07 -1.31
CA SER A 266 -20.68 3.18 -2.27
C SER A 266 -21.26 1.83 -2.71
N ALA A 267 -22.54 1.85 -3.09
CA ALA A 267 -23.25 0.68 -3.61
C ALA A 267 -22.69 0.17 -4.95
N SER A 268 -22.14 1.04 -5.79
CA SER A 268 -21.56 0.68 -7.09
C SER A 268 -20.30 -0.17 -6.93
N HIS A 269 -19.36 0.27 -6.09
CA HIS A 269 -18.13 -0.48 -5.82
C HIS A 269 -18.43 -1.80 -5.14
N PHE A 270 -19.34 -1.77 -4.15
CA PHE A 270 -19.86 -2.97 -3.51
C PHE A 270 -20.44 -3.96 -4.54
N SER A 271 -21.34 -3.49 -5.42
CA SER A 271 -22.01 -4.37 -6.40
C SER A 271 -21.03 -5.00 -7.39
N ASN A 272 -20.02 -4.23 -7.84
CA ASN A 272 -18.98 -4.73 -8.71
C ASN A 272 -18.13 -5.81 -8.03
N ARG A 273 -17.66 -5.55 -6.79
CA ARG A 273 -16.89 -6.55 -6.01
C ARG A 273 -17.73 -7.77 -5.68
N PHE A 274 -18.98 -7.58 -5.27
CA PHE A 274 -19.91 -8.67 -4.98
C PHE A 274 -20.13 -9.56 -6.21
N LYS A 275 -20.30 -8.97 -7.40
CA LYS A 275 -20.40 -9.73 -8.66
C LYS A 275 -19.11 -10.48 -8.99
N GLN A 276 -17.95 -9.85 -8.80
CA GLN A 276 -16.66 -10.51 -9.03
C GLN A 276 -16.47 -11.75 -8.14
N VAL A 277 -16.91 -11.67 -6.87
CA VAL A 277 -16.74 -12.76 -5.91
C VAL A 277 -17.82 -13.84 -6.03
N THR A 278 -19.07 -13.46 -6.30
CA THR A 278 -20.23 -14.38 -6.25
C THR A 278 -20.77 -14.79 -7.62
N GLY A 279 -20.30 -14.15 -8.71
CA GLY A 279 -20.80 -14.33 -10.06
C GLY A 279 -22.14 -13.64 -10.36
N LYS A 280 -22.85 -13.12 -9.34
CA LYS A 280 -24.16 -12.45 -9.48
C LYS A 280 -24.14 -11.07 -8.83
N THR A 281 -24.93 -10.13 -9.34
CA THR A 281 -25.10 -8.84 -8.66
C THR A 281 -25.96 -9.00 -7.41
N PRO A 282 -25.83 -8.10 -6.40
CA PRO A 282 -26.69 -8.12 -5.23
C PRO A 282 -28.19 -8.10 -5.55
N SER A 283 -28.59 -7.30 -6.56
CA SER A 283 -29.99 -7.22 -7.02
C SER A 283 -30.48 -8.54 -7.60
N GLN A 284 -29.67 -9.21 -8.43
CA GLN A 284 -30.01 -10.53 -8.98
C GLN A 284 -30.17 -11.58 -7.89
N LEU A 285 -29.29 -11.57 -6.89
CA LEU A 285 -29.40 -12.51 -5.77
C LEU A 285 -30.65 -12.24 -4.93
N ARG A 286 -30.99 -10.96 -4.70
CA ARG A 286 -32.18 -10.58 -3.96
C ARG A 286 -33.48 -10.96 -4.67
N ALA A 287 -33.53 -10.81 -5.99
CA ALA A 287 -34.71 -11.18 -6.79
C ALA A 287 -34.91 -12.70 -6.91
N ALA A 288 -33.88 -13.49 -6.60
CA ALA A 288 -33.93 -14.96 -6.62
C ALA A 288 -34.27 -15.59 -5.24
N ARG A 289 -34.56 -14.76 -4.23
CA ARG A 289 -35.14 -15.21 -2.96
C ARG A 289 -36.62 -15.56 -3.15
#